data_AF-A0A7R7VSF5-F1
#
_entry.id   AF-A0A7R7VSF5-F1
#
_cell.length_a   1.000
_cell.length_b   1.000
_cell.length_c   1.000
_cell.angle_alpha   90.00
_cell.angle_beta   90.00
_cell.angle_gamma   90.00
#
_symmetry.space_group_name_H-M   'P 1'
#
loop_
_entity.id
_entity.type
_entity.pdbx_description
1 polymer ?
#
loop_
_entity_poly.entity_id
_entity_poly.type
_entity_poly.pdbx_seq_one_letter_code
_entity_poly.pdbx_strand_id
1 'polypeptide(L)'
;MKGQCLLRFLLGTLLVVLLLAAQVLTTPVPLPQQGQQKPEPALETTTQSHLESLWLKAKKKLTVGNVEHFTLDPTKAVSYGATEIYGCTVLVVVDGRSVTIGHFPQESGSGITMENEQHTQQKIIDPMERNLVLADYTTQSVAYIVHSATQYSVGYKKIKEYLVNENVSEGNIHSKPYTAGLSTVGHRGKVLVTWDPKDEGGATMKVYIQNDNPIYVRDYDANGDPCELIG
;
A
#
# COMPACT_ATOMS: atom_id res chain seq x y z
N MET A 1 -22.54 31.97 -73.07
CA MET A 1 -23.26 32.98 -72.25
C MET A 1 -24.72 32.55 -72.14
N LYS A 2 -25.31 32.70 -70.95
CA LYS A 2 -26.62 32.18 -70.46
C LYS A 2 -26.52 30.79 -69.81
N GLY A 3 -26.56 30.74 -68.48
CA GLY A 3 -26.63 29.47 -67.74
C GLY A 3 -26.29 29.45 -66.25
N GLN A 4 -25.92 30.57 -65.61
CA GLN A 4 -25.44 30.54 -64.20
C GLN A 4 -26.14 31.51 -63.22
N CYS A 5 -27.27 32.13 -63.59
CA CYS A 5 -27.97 33.07 -62.70
C CYS A 5 -29.27 32.55 -62.05
N LEU A 6 -29.82 31.39 -62.42
CA LEU A 6 -31.09 30.90 -61.84
C LEU A 6 -30.95 29.87 -60.70
N LEU A 7 -29.78 29.23 -60.53
CA LEU A 7 -29.65 28.11 -59.57
C LEU A 7 -29.32 28.57 -58.13
N ARG A 8 -28.84 29.80 -57.93
CA ARG A 8 -28.51 30.33 -56.59
C ARG A 8 -29.69 30.99 -55.86
N PHE A 9 -30.81 31.25 -56.56
CA PHE A 9 -32.00 31.86 -55.95
C PHE A 9 -32.99 30.83 -55.35
N LEU A 10 -32.95 29.56 -55.82
CA LEU A 10 -33.85 28.49 -55.35
C LEU A 10 -33.31 27.72 -54.13
N LEU A 11 -32.00 27.75 -53.85
CA LEU A 11 -31.44 27.13 -52.63
C LEU A 11 -31.47 28.04 -51.40
N GLY A 12 -31.61 29.36 -51.56
CA GLY A 12 -31.63 30.31 -50.44
C GLY A 12 -32.99 30.40 -49.72
N THR A 13 -34.08 30.15 -50.43
CA THR A 13 -35.45 30.27 -49.89
C THR A 13 -35.95 28.99 -49.21
N LEU A 14 -35.39 27.81 -49.53
CA LEU A 14 -35.79 26.55 -48.90
C LEU A 14 -35.18 26.37 -47.49
N LEU A 15 -34.05 27.02 -47.19
CA LEU A 15 -33.37 26.92 -45.88
C LEU A 15 -34.02 27.78 -44.78
N VAL A 16 -34.69 28.89 -45.16
CA VAL A 16 -35.34 29.80 -44.20
C VAL A 16 -36.69 29.24 -43.72
N VAL A 17 -37.38 28.47 -44.55
CA VAL A 17 -38.69 27.88 -44.20
C VAL A 17 -38.54 26.67 -43.25
N LEU A 18 -37.42 25.96 -43.28
CA LEU A 18 -37.13 24.83 -42.37
C LEU A 18 -36.63 25.25 -40.97
N LEU A 19 -36.09 26.46 -40.82
CA LEU A 19 -35.61 26.99 -39.52
C LEU A 19 -36.70 27.70 -38.70
N LEU A 20 -37.84 28.05 -39.30
CA LEU A 20 -38.98 28.71 -38.62
C LEU A 20 -40.05 27.74 -38.10
N ALA A 21 -39.95 26.43 -38.39
CA ALA A 21 -40.95 25.42 -38.00
C ALA A 21 -40.58 24.58 -36.76
N ALA A 22 -39.43 24.82 -36.12
CA ALA A 22 -38.94 24.03 -34.99
C ALA A 22 -38.95 24.76 -33.63
N GLN A 23 -39.58 25.93 -33.53
CA GLN A 23 -39.64 26.73 -32.29
C GLN A 23 -41.07 27.14 -31.89
N VAL A 24 -41.99 26.18 -31.77
CA VAL A 24 -43.25 26.38 -31.02
C VAL A 24 -43.66 25.03 -30.41
N LEU A 25 -44.01 25.03 -29.12
CA LEU A 25 -44.34 23.89 -28.21
C LEU A 25 -43.09 23.35 -27.48
N THR A 26 -42.86 23.53 -26.17
CA THR A 26 -43.78 23.68 -25.04
C THR A 26 -43.09 24.42 -23.88
N THR A 27 -43.80 25.37 -23.27
CA THR A 27 -43.41 26.06 -22.03
C THR A 27 -43.68 25.20 -20.79
N PRO A 28 -42.77 25.15 -19.80
CA PRO A 28 -43.14 24.88 -18.41
C PRO A 28 -43.20 26.18 -17.58
N VAL A 29 -44.13 26.14 -16.62
CA VAL A 29 -44.55 27.13 -15.60
C VAL A 29 -43.39 27.66 -14.73
N PRO A 30 -43.42 28.92 -14.24
CA PRO A 30 -42.35 29.45 -13.39
C PRO A 30 -42.42 28.91 -11.95
N LEU A 31 -41.29 28.40 -11.44
CA LEU A 31 -41.05 28.12 -10.02
C LEU A 31 -40.40 29.34 -9.34
N PRO A 32 -40.66 29.58 -8.03
CA PRO A 32 -40.21 30.77 -7.32
C PRO A 32 -38.69 30.81 -7.13
N GLN A 33 -38.12 32.02 -7.12
CA GLN A 33 -36.70 32.29 -6.88
C GLN A 33 -36.23 31.66 -5.55
N GLN A 34 -35.47 30.57 -5.62
CA GLN A 34 -34.59 30.14 -4.55
C GLN A 34 -33.24 30.82 -4.73
N GLY A 35 -32.80 31.53 -3.68
CA GLY A 35 -31.61 32.38 -3.68
C GLY A 35 -30.35 31.66 -4.13
N GLN A 36 -29.37 32.44 -4.58
CA GLN A 36 -28.01 31.98 -4.82
C GLN A 36 -27.52 31.19 -3.61
N GLN A 37 -27.56 29.87 -3.71
CA GLN A 37 -26.92 28.99 -2.75
C GLN A 37 -25.42 29.18 -3.00
N LYS A 38 -24.80 29.97 -2.12
CA LYS A 38 -23.34 30.01 -1.95
C LYS A 38 -22.85 28.57 -2.06
N PRO A 39 -21.85 28.25 -2.91
CA PRO A 39 -21.30 26.91 -2.91
C PRO A 39 -20.91 26.59 -1.47
N GLU A 40 -21.60 25.61 -0.91
CA GLU A 40 -21.23 25.03 0.37
C GLU A 40 -19.75 24.66 0.23
N PRO A 41 -18.87 25.04 1.17
CA PRO A 41 -17.50 24.57 1.12
C PRO A 41 -17.59 23.06 0.99
N ALA A 42 -16.98 22.48 -0.05
CA ALA A 42 -16.80 21.04 -0.08
C ALA A 42 -16.22 20.69 1.28
N LEU A 43 -16.96 19.92 2.07
CA LEU A 43 -16.44 19.37 3.29
C LEU A 43 -15.39 18.36 2.80
N GLU A 44 -14.17 18.84 2.54
CA GLU A 44 -13.00 17.99 2.45
C GLU A 44 -12.82 17.43 3.86
N THR A 45 -13.60 16.41 4.18
CA THR A 45 -13.14 15.40 5.12
C THR A 45 -12.04 14.66 4.37
N THR A 46 -10.85 15.26 4.27
CA THR A 46 -9.63 14.46 4.29
C THR A 46 -9.61 13.83 5.68
N THR A 47 -10.39 12.77 5.87
CA THR A 47 -10.16 11.84 6.97
C THR A 47 -8.78 11.28 6.69
N GLN A 48 -7.78 11.90 7.32
CA GLN A 48 -6.40 11.48 7.23
C GLN A 48 -6.36 9.97 7.50
N SER A 49 -5.73 9.22 6.61
CA SER A 49 -5.66 7.77 6.74
C SER A 49 -5.09 7.39 8.11
N HIS A 50 -5.67 6.38 8.74
CA HIS A 50 -5.20 5.89 10.03
C HIS A 50 -3.77 5.35 9.93
N LEU A 51 -3.48 4.52 8.93
CA LEU A 51 -2.13 4.02 8.67
C LEU A 51 -1.18 5.16 8.36
N GLU A 52 -1.57 6.14 7.53
CA GLU A 52 -0.72 7.30 7.25
C GLU A 52 -0.36 8.06 8.53
N SER A 53 -1.34 8.28 9.40
CA SER A 53 -1.16 8.96 10.68
C SER A 53 -0.20 8.21 11.61
N LEU A 54 -0.33 6.89 11.71
CA LEU A 54 0.57 6.05 12.49
C LEU A 54 1.97 6.02 11.88
N TRP A 55 2.05 5.85 10.56
CA TRP A 55 3.30 5.77 9.81
C TRP A 55 4.09 7.06 9.96
N LEU A 56 3.47 8.23 9.86
CA LEU A 56 4.14 9.51 10.09
C LEU A 56 4.82 9.58 11.47
N LYS A 57 4.21 8.98 12.50
CA LYS A 57 4.71 8.93 13.89
C LYS A 57 5.66 7.77 14.18
N ALA A 58 5.92 6.89 13.22
CA ALA A 58 6.80 5.74 13.41
C ALA A 58 8.16 6.16 13.97
N LYS A 59 8.62 5.48 15.03
CA LYS A 59 9.90 5.76 15.69
C LYS A 59 11.06 5.64 14.71
N LYS A 60 10.99 4.65 13.81
CA LYS A 60 11.97 4.40 12.75
C LYS A 60 11.26 4.00 11.47
N LYS A 61 11.75 4.53 10.35
CA LYS A 61 11.40 4.11 8.99
C LYS A 61 12.66 3.65 8.29
N LEU A 62 12.67 2.41 7.83
CA LEU A 62 13.83 1.84 7.18
C LEU A 62 13.86 2.23 5.69
N THR A 63 14.98 2.81 5.28
CA THR A 63 15.22 3.22 3.89
C THR A 63 15.66 2.05 3.04
N VAL A 64 15.41 2.14 1.74
CA VAL A 64 15.81 1.14 0.74
C VAL A 64 17.30 0.81 0.86
N GLY A 65 17.63 -0.48 0.75
CA GLY A 65 18.98 -1.03 0.86
C GLY A 65 19.38 -1.48 2.26
N ASN A 66 18.51 -1.34 3.26
CA ASN A 66 18.83 -1.63 4.66
C ASN A 66 17.93 -2.74 5.23
N VAL A 67 18.46 -3.42 6.24
CA VAL A 67 17.78 -4.40 7.08
C VAL A 67 18.09 -4.05 8.53
N GLU A 68 17.09 -4.04 9.39
CA GLU A 68 17.28 -3.74 10.81
C GLU A 68 16.38 -4.64 11.66
N HIS A 69 16.96 -5.14 12.75
CA HIS A 69 16.29 -5.94 13.77
C HIS A 69 16.08 -5.09 15.02
N PHE A 70 14.87 -5.16 15.58
CA PHE A 70 14.46 -4.43 16.78
C PHE A 70 13.95 -5.41 17.82
N THR A 71 14.64 -5.51 18.96
CA THR A 71 14.11 -6.18 20.14
C THR A 71 13.00 -5.32 20.76
N LEU A 72 11.93 -5.98 21.19
CA LEU A 72 10.77 -5.33 21.78
C LEU A 72 10.91 -5.28 23.31
N ASP A 73 10.51 -4.13 23.86
CA ASP A 73 10.29 -3.98 25.29
C ASP A 73 8.78 -4.16 25.54
N PRO A 74 8.36 -5.19 26.30
CA PRO A 74 6.94 -5.47 26.51
C PRO A 74 6.20 -4.34 27.24
N THR A 75 6.91 -3.37 27.80
CA THR A 75 6.33 -2.25 28.55
C THR A 75 6.27 -0.94 27.77
N LYS A 76 6.87 -0.86 26.57
CA LYS A 76 6.97 0.39 25.81
C LYS A 76 6.28 0.30 24.46
N ALA A 77 5.31 1.18 24.26
CA ALA A 77 4.68 1.34 22.94
C ALA A 77 5.72 1.78 21.92
N VAL A 78 5.73 1.11 20.77
CA VAL A 78 6.66 1.44 19.69
C VAL A 78 6.08 1.09 18.32
N SER A 79 6.54 1.80 17.30
CA SER A 79 6.20 1.49 15.91
C SER A 79 7.40 1.65 14.98
N TYR A 80 7.51 0.71 14.05
CA TYR A 80 8.59 0.60 13.07
C TYR A 80 7.98 0.42 11.69
N GLY A 81 8.56 1.04 10.67
CA GLY A 81 8.08 0.91 9.30
C GLY A 81 9.20 0.90 8.28
N ALA A 82 8.81 0.86 7.01
CA ALA A 82 9.69 1.18 5.89
C ALA A 82 9.35 2.58 5.36
N THR A 83 10.27 3.20 4.62
CA THR A 83 9.88 4.28 3.70
C THR A 83 8.91 3.76 2.63
N GLU A 84 8.37 4.65 1.81
CA GLU A 84 7.44 4.28 0.73
C GLU A 84 7.97 3.13 -0.13
N ILE A 85 7.15 2.10 -0.33
CA ILE A 85 7.58 0.85 -0.96
C ILE A 85 7.46 0.84 -2.49
N TYR A 86 7.46 2.00 -3.15
CA TYR A 86 7.27 2.08 -4.59
C TYR A 86 8.42 1.41 -5.35
N GLY A 87 8.16 0.34 -6.10
CA GLY A 87 9.21 -0.40 -6.83
C GLY A 87 10.22 -1.09 -5.90
N CYS A 88 9.78 -1.46 -4.70
CA CYS A 88 10.60 -2.07 -3.67
C CYS A 88 10.05 -3.43 -3.22
N THR A 89 10.92 -4.24 -2.64
CA THR A 89 10.52 -5.41 -1.84
C THR A 89 10.73 -5.07 -0.38
N VAL A 90 9.73 -5.29 0.47
CA VAL A 90 9.88 -5.16 1.93
C VAL A 90 9.65 -6.51 2.58
N LEU A 91 10.59 -6.93 3.41
CA LEU A 91 10.44 -8.05 4.32
C LEU A 91 10.03 -7.51 5.69
N VAL A 92 8.98 -8.06 6.28
CA VAL A 92 8.60 -7.83 7.67
C VAL A 92 8.57 -9.19 8.36
N VAL A 93 9.41 -9.41 9.36
CA VAL A 93 9.38 -10.60 10.22
C VAL A 93 9.07 -10.15 11.63
N VAL A 94 8.09 -10.77 12.27
CA VAL A 94 7.64 -10.36 13.61
C VAL A 94 7.33 -11.54 14.50
N ASP A 95 7.54 -11.33 15.80
CA ASP A 95 7.01 -12.15 16.90
C ASP A 95 6.90 -11.32 18.18
N GLY A 96 6.51 -11.93 19.30
CA GLY A 96 6.33 -11.24 20.58
C GLY A 96 7.62 -10.71 21.21
N ARG A 97 8.78 -10.92 20.58
CA ARG A 97 10.10 -10.53 21.10
C ARG A 97 10.81 -9.54 20.17
N SER A 98 10.50 -9.57 18.89
CA SER A 98 11.22 -8.78 17.90
C SER A 98 10.40 -8.36 16.69
N VAL A 99 10.90 -7.31 16.03
CA VAL A 99 10.49 -6.89 14.69
C VAL A 99 11.73 -6.77 13.84
N THR A 100 11.74 -7.42 12.69
CA THR A 100 12.74 -7.20 11.65
C THR A 100 12.07 -6.58 10.43
N ILE A 101 12.65 -5.51 9.91
CA ILE A 101 12.26 -4.93 8.63
C ILE A 101 13.46 -4.97 7.69
N GLY A 102 13.27 -5.46 6.48
CA GLY A 102 14.20 -5.33 5.37
C GLY A 102 13.54 -4.53 4.25
N HIS A 103 14.21 -3.53 3.71
CA HIS A 103 13.71 -2.74 2.59
C HIS A 103 14.70 -2.81 1.44
N PHE A 104 14.29 -3.41 0.33
CA PHE A 104 15.18 -3.75 -0.79
C PHE A 104 14.71 -3.13 -2.10
N PRO A 105 15.63 -2.77 -3.00
CA PRO A 105 15.26 -2.32 -4.33
C PRO A 105 14.71 -3.50 -5.16
N GLN A 106 13.51 -3.37 -5.73
CA GLN A 106 13.01 -4.36 -6.69
C GLN A 106 13.62 -4.15 -8.08
N GLU A 107 14.11 -2.94 -8.36
CA GLU A 107 14.84 -2.59 -9.57
C GLU A 107 16.20 -1.99 -9.20
N SER A 108 17.27 -2.44 -9.85
CA SER A 108 18.62 -1.92 -9.63
C SER A 108 19.38 -1.85 -10.96
N GLY A 109 19.71 -0.64 -11.42
CA GLY A 109 20.35 -0.44 -12.71
C GLY A 109 19.43 -0.88 -13.86
N SER A 110 19.84 -1.88 -14.63
CA SER A 110 19.10 -2.39 -15.79
C SER A 110 18.30 -3.67 -15.54
N GLY A 111 18.16 -4.12 -14.29
CA GLY A 111 17.55 -5.42 -13.98
C GLY A 111 16.54 -5.40 -12.84
N ILE A 112 15.56 -6.29 -12.96
CA ILE A 112 14.58 -6.58 -11.91
C ILE A 112 15.22 -7.54 -10.91
N THR A 113 15.48 -7.05 -9.69
CA THR A 113 16.14 -7.80 -8.62
C THR A 113 15.43 -9.12 -8.36
N MET A 114 14.10 -9.13 -8.30
CA MET A 114 13.30 -10.33 -7.97
C MET A 114 13.27 -11.39 -9.08
N GLU A 115 13.63 -11.05 -10.32
CA GLU A 115 13.65 -12.00 -11.44
C GLU A 115 15.05 -12.55 -11.73
N ASN A 116 16.09 -11.80 -11.34
CA ASN A 116 17.47 -12.16 -11.58
C ASN A 116 18.12 -12.73 -10.31
N GLU A 117 18.64 -13.94 -10.42
CA GLU A 117 19.24 -14.65 -9.29
C GLU A 117 20.44 -13.94 -8.66
N GLN A 118 21.36 -13.42 -9.49
CA GLN A 118 22.55 -12.72 -9.03
C GLN A 118 22.17 -11.41 -8.32
N HIS A 119 21.23 -10.65 -8.88
CA HIS A 119 20.77 -9.42 -8.26
C HIS A 119 20.02 -9.71 -6.96
N THR A 120 19.15 -10.73 -6.93
CA THR A 120 18.49 -11.21 -5.71
C THR A 120 19.51 -11.49 -4.61
N GLN A 121 20.55 -12.25 -4.93
CA GLN A 121 21.60 -12.59 -3.96
C GLN A 121 22.25 -11.31 -3.40
N GLN A 122 22.79 -10.47 -4.29
CA GLN A 122 23.57 -9.30 -3.90
C GLN A 122 22.77 -8.20 -3.20
N LYS A 123 21.49 -8.03 -3.56
CA LYS A 123 20.66 -6.89 -3.15
C LYS A 123 19.63 -7.23 -2.09
N ILE A 124 19.34 -8.51 -1.85
CA ILE A 124 18.35 -8.95 -0.87
C ILE A 124 18.98 -9.92 0.12
N ILE A 125 19.50 -11.05 -0.37
CA ILE A 125 19.97 -12.13 0.51
C ILE A 125 21.23 -11.74 1.28
N ASP A 126 22.29 -11.22 0.63
CA ASP A 126 23.51 -10.85 1.36
C ASP A 126 23.25 -9.74 2.40
N PRO A 127 22.44 -8.69 2.13
CA PRO A 127 22.04 -7.74 3.16
C PRO A 127 21.24 -8.36 4.31
N MET A 128 20.39 -9.37 4.05
CA MET A 128 19.70 -10.14 5.08
C MET A 128 20.72 -10.90 5.93
N GLU A 129 21.55 -11.73 5.32
CA GLU A 129 22.59 -12.52 6.00
C GLU A 129 23.54 -11.67 6.87
N ARG A 130 23.86 -10.46 6.44
CA ARG A 130 24.75 -9.55 7.20
C ARG A 130 24.11 -8.93 8.45
N ASN A 131 22.80 -8.73 8.44
CA ASN A 131 22.12 -7.88 9.43
C ASN A 131 21.03 -8.62 10.22
N LEU A 132 20.67 -9.84 9.80
CA LEU A 132 19.79 -10.71 10.55
C LEU A 132 20.61 -11.52 11.54
N VAL A 133 20.17 -11.48 12.79
CA VAL A 133 20.75 -12.30 13.86
C VAL A 133 20.12 -13.68 13.76
N LEU A 134 20.91 -14.68 13.40
CA LEU A 134 20.51 -16.06 13.09
C LEU A 134 19.75 -16.80 14.22
N ALA A 135 19.67 -16.22 15.43
CA ALA A 135 19.09 -16.87 16.61
C ALA A 135 17.66 -16.42 16.95
N ASP A 136 17.14 -15.38 16.28
CA ASP A 136 15.95 -14.68 16.77
C ASP A 136 14.63 -15.22 16.20
N TYR A 137 14.68 -15.99 15.10
CA TYR A 137 13.49 -16.51 14.47
C TYR A 137 13.11 -17.89 14.95
N THR A 138 11.81 -18.07 15.12
CA THR A 138 11.22 -19.30 15.62
C THR A 138 10.09 -19.74 14.71
N THR A 139 9.57 -20.94 14.96
CA THR A 139 8.38 -21.44 14.28
C THR A 139 7.12 -20.62 14.58
N GLN A 140 7.15 -19.71 15.56
CA GLN A 140 6.08 -18.77 15.88
C GLN A 140 6.21 -17.44 15.13
N SER A 141 7.39 -17.13 14.57
CA SER A 141 7.61 -15.90 13.82
C SER A 141 6.78 -15.90 12.55
N VAL A 142 6.25 -14.72 12.20
CA VAL A 142 5.42 -14.50 11.02
C VAL A 142 6.13 -13.56 10.07
N ALA A 143 6.23 -13.95 8.80
CA ALA A 143 6.93 -13.19 7.78
C ALA A 143 5.98 -12.75 6.67
N TYR A 144 6.05 -11.47 6.30
CA TYR A 144 5.40 -10.90 5.13
C TYR A 144 6.47 -10.45 4.13
N ILE A 145 6.44 -11.04 2.94
CA ILE A 145 7.25 -10.60 1.80
C ILE A 145 6.35 -9.72 0.93
N VAL A 146 6.57 -8.41 1.03
CA VAL A 146 5.79 -7.37 0.34
C VAL A 146 6.50 -7.02 -0.95
N HIS A 147 5.85 -7.23 -2.09
CA HIS A 147 6.52 -7.11 -3.39
C HIS A 147 5.55 -6.70 -4.50
N SER A 148 6.06 -6.14 -5.60
CA SER A 148 5.26 -5.93 -6.83
C SER A 148 5.44 -7.05 -7.85
N ALA A 149 6.41 -7.94 -7.64
CA ALA A 149 6.64 -9.12 -8.49
C ALA A 149 5.65 -10.26 -8.20
N THR A 150 5.84 -11.42 -8.82
CA THR A 150 5.04 -12.63 -8.53
C THR A 150 5.68 -13.45 -7.41
N GLN A 151 4.88 -14.22 -6.68
CA GLN A 151 5.38 -15.21 -5.70
C GLN A 151 6.22 -16.34 -6.34
N TYR A 152 6.18 -16.49 -7.66
CA TYR A 152 6.95 -17.49 -8.39
C TYR A 152 8.31 -16.97 -8.85
N SER A 153 8.58 -15.68 -8.65
CA SER A 153 9.84 -15.04 -8.96
C SER A 153 11.02 -15.68 -8.20
N VAL A 154 12.20 -15.67 -8.80
CA VAL A 154 13.41 -16.26 -8.22
C VAL A 154 13.73 -15.63 -6.87
N GLY A 155 13.60 -14.30 -6.79
CA GLY A 155 13.81 -13.53 -5.57
C GLY A 155 12.88 -13.92 -4.44
N TYR A 156 11.59 -14.06 -4.72
CA TYR A 156 10.63 -14.49 -3.69
C TYR A 156 11.00 -15.87 -3.14
N LYS A 157 11.31 -16.82 -4.03
CA LYS A 157 11.67 -18.19 -3.64
C LYS A 157 12.92 -18.21 -2.76
N LYS A 158 13.96 -17.44 -3.11
CA LYS A 158 15.19 -17.34 -2.31
C LYS A 158 14.95 -16.70 -0.94
N ILE A 159 14.14 -15.64 -0.85
CA ILE A 159 13.80 -15.04 0.45
C ILE A 159 13.05 -16.05 1.30
N LYS A 160 12.07 -16.76 0.73
CA LYS A 160 11.30 -17.78 1.44
C LYS A 160 12.20 -18.92 1.91
N GLU A 161 13.07 -19.45 1.05
CA GLU A 161 14.04 -20.50 1.40
C GLU A 161 14.96 -20.06 2.54
N TYR A 162 15.50 -18.84 2.47
CA TYR A 162 16.31 -18.26 3.53
C TYR A 162 15.54 -18.25 4.87
N LEU A 163 14.30 -17.75 4.89
CA LEU A 163 13.49 -17.69 6.11
C LEU A 163 13.20 -19.09 6.69
N VAL A 164 12.95 -20.08 5.85
CA VAL A 164 12.76 -21.48 6.30
C VAL A 164 14.04 -22.03 6.92
N ASN A 165 15.20 -21.74 6.33
CA ASN A 165 16.50 -22.15 6.88
C ASN A 165 16.78 -21.47 8.24
N GLU A 166 16.24 -20.28 8.47
CA GLU A 166 16.25 -19.56 9.74
C GLU A 166 15.07 -19.95 10.67
N ASN A 167 14.51 -21.16 10.53
CA ASN A 167 13.45 -21.72 11.37
C ASN A 167 12.08 -21.01 11.34
N VAL A 168 11.83 -20.09 10.40
CA VAL A 168 10.47 -19.58 10.19
C VAL A 168 9.63 -20.69 9.55
N SER A 169 8.51 -21.05 10.18
CA SER A 169 7.59 -22.06 9.64
C SER A 169 7.08 -21.64 8.27
N GLU A 170 7.11 -22.56 7.30
CA GLU A 170 6.69 -22.26 5.92
C GLU A 170 5.25 -21.71 5.85
N GLY A 171 4.36 -22.20 6.72
CA GLY A 171 2.97 -21.73 6.82
C GLY A 171 2.82 -20.29 7.33
N ASN A 172 3.85 -19.74 7.97
CA ASN A 172 3.88 -18.37 8.48
C ASN A 172 4.58 -17.39 7.53
N ILE A 173 5.04 -17.85 6.36
CA ILE A 173 5.65 -17.00 5.34
C ILE A 173 4.59 -16.65 4.29
N HIS A 174 4.26 -15.37 4.21
CA HIS A 174 3.15 -14.89 3.39
C HIS A 174 3.63 -13.97 2.27
N SER A 175 3.22 -14.28 1.04
CA SER A 175 3.29 -13.34 -0.08
C SER A 175 2.26 -12.23 0.09
N LYS A 176 2.70 -10.98 -0.04
CA LYS A 176 1.84 -9.79 -0.03
C LYS A 176 2.12 -8.93 -1.25
N PRO A 177 1.51 -9.25 -2.40
CA PRO A 177 1.67 -8.43 -3.58
C PRO A 177 1.05 -7.04 -3.34
N TYR A 178 1.70 -6.02 -3.87
CA TYR A 178 1.12 -4.69 -4.01
C TYR A 178 1.22 -4.21 -5.45
N THR A 179 0.34 -3.29 -5.81
CA THR A 179 0.38 -2.66 -7.13
C THR A 179 1.45 -1.57 -7.14
N ALA A 180 2.59 -1.84 -7.79
CA ALA A 180 3.57 -0.80 -8.11
C ALA A 180 2.93 0.26 -9.01
N GLY A 181 3.44 1.50 -8.96
CA GLY A 181 2.84 2.59 -9.73
C GLY A 181 1.69 3.32 -9.01
N LEU A 182 1.13 2.75 -7.94
CA LEU A 182 0.09 3.45 -7.18
C LEU A 182 0.65 4.65 -6.42
N SER A 183 -0.26 5.59 -6.12
CA SER A 183 0.02 6.77 -5.29
C SER A 183 0.74 6.41 -3.99
N THR A 184 1.69 7.25 -3.59
CA THR A 184 2.38 7.19 -2.29
C THR A 184 1.70 8.03 -1.21
N VAL A 185 0.56 8.66 -1.54
CA VAL A 185 -0.27 9.48 -0.65
C VAL A 185 -1.22 8.60 0.16
N GLY A 186 -1.48 8.96 1.42
CA GLY A 186 -2.37 8.19 2.28
C GLY A 186 -1.71 6.91 2.80
N HIS A 187 -2.54 5.90 3.05
CA HIS A 187 -2.08 4.55 3.43
C HIS A 187 -1.30 3.84 2.32
N ARG A 188 -1.45 4.24 1.06
CA ARG A 188 -0.87 3.52 -0.09
C ARG A 188 0.65 3.60 -0.05
N GLY A 189 1.29 2.46 -0.35
CA GLY A 189 2.75 2.33 -0.28
C GLY A 189 3.35 2.38 1.14
N LYS A 190 2.53 2.35 2.21
CA LYS A 190 3.04 2.31 3.59
C LYS A 190 3.06 0.89 4.14
N VAL A 191 4.09 0.60 4.92
CA VAL A 191 4.23 -0.60 5.74
C VAL A 191 4.59 -0.16 7.16
N LEU A 192 3.89 -0.71 8.15
CA LEU A 192 4.08 -0.37 9.55
C LEU A 192 3.83 -1.58 10.44
N VAL A 193 4.64 -1.72 11.49
CA VAL A 193 4.40 -2.61 12.62
C VAL A 193 4.20 -1.74 13.86
N THR A 194 3.16 -2.03 14.65
CA THR A 194 2.97 -1.44 15.98
C THR A 194 3.08 -2.53 17.05
N TRP A 195 3.62 -2.13 18.19
CA TRP A 195 3.66 -2.91 19.43
C TRP A 195 3.02 -2.04 20.51
N ASP A 196 1.85 -2.47 20.97
CA ASP A 196 0.98 -1.73 21.87
C ASP A 196 0.86 -2.49 23.21
N PRO A 197 1.67 -2.15 24.25
CA PRO A 197 1.60 -2.80 25.56
C PRO A 197 0.22 -2.75 26.20
N LYS A 198 -0.11 -3.79 26.97
CA LYS A 198 -1.34 -3.88 27.76
C LYS A 198 -1.08 -3.56 29.22
N ASP A 199 -2.08 -3.01 29.91
CA ASP A 199 -1.98 -2.64 31.33
C ASP A 199 -1.68 -3.85 32.24
N GLU A 200 -2.22 -5.01 31.89
CA GLU A 200 -2.04 -6.30 32.60
C GLU A 200 -0.74 -7.04 32.23
N GLY A 201 0.08 -6.46 31.34
CA GLY A 201 1.30 -7.06 30.80
C GLY A 201 1.10 -7.69 29.42
N GLY A 202 2.21 -7.86 28.69
CA GLY A 202 2.20 -8.26 27.28
C GLY A 202 1.83 -7.11 26.35
N ALA A 203 1.51 -7.41 25.09
CA ALA A 203 1.18 -6.40 24.09
C ALA A 203 0.31 -6.94 22.96
N THR A 204 -0.37 -6.04 22.27
CA THR A 204 -0.95 -6.31 20.95
C THR A 204 0.02 -5.86 19.87
N MET A 205 0.38 -6.77 18.99
CA MET A 205 1.14 -6.47 17.78
C MET A 205 0.20 -6.32 16.59
N LYS A 206 0.47 -5.34 15.72
CA LYS A 206 -0.24 -5.16 14.46
C LYS A 206 0.71 -4.93 13.31
N VAL A 207 0.45 -5.55 12.16
CA VAL A 207 1.16 -5.27 10.89
C VAL A 207 0.18 -4.68 9.89
N TYR A 208 0.53 -3.51 9.36
CA TYR A 208 -0.23 -2.79 8.34
C TYR A 208 0.53 -2.79 7.03
N ILE A 209 -0.17 -3.08 5.94
CA ILE A 209 0.38 -3.06 4.59
C ILE A 209 -0.65 -2.43 3.67
N GLN A 210 -0.39 -1.20 3.22
CA GLN A 210 -1.21 -0.43 2.30
C GLN A 210 -2.69 -0.25 2.66
N ASN A 211 -3.12 -0.55 3.89
CA ASN A 211 -4.51 -0.48 4.31
C ASN A 211 -4.61 0.06 5.73
N ASP A 212 -5.67 0.81 6.02
CA ASP A 212 -5.94 1.32 7.37
C ASP A 212 -6.28 0.21 8.36
N ASN A 213 -6.75 -0.95 7.88
CA ASN A 213 -6.90 -2.15 8.69
C ASN A 213 -5.60 -2.97 8.69
N PRO A 214 -5.13 -3.43 9.85
CA PRO A 214 -3.96 -4.29 9.92
C PRO A 214 -4.26 -5.66 9.30
N ILE A 215 -3.27 -6.23 8.62
CA ILE A 215 -3.35 -7.58 8.05
C ILE A 215 -2.97 -8.68 9.05
N TYR A 216 -2.39 -8.26 10.18
CA TYR A 216 -1.97 -9.10 11.28
C TYR A 216 -2.34 -8.39 12.57
N VAL A 217 -3.02 -9.11 13.46
CA VAL A 217 -3.25 -8.68 14.83
C VAL A 217 -3.02 -9.90 15.71
N ARG A 218 -2.11 -9.79 16.68
CA ARG A 218 -1.84 -10.86 17.62
C ARG A 218 -1.55 -10.29 18.99
N ASP A 219 -2.14 -10.92 19.99
CA ASP A 219 -1.82 -10.66 21.37
C ASP A 219 -0.71 -11.60 21.85
N TYR A 220 0.21 -11.00 22.59
CA TYR A 220 1.32 -11.67 23.23
C TYR A 220 1.25 -11.45 24.74
N ASP A 221 1.63 -12.47 25.49
CA ASP A 221 1.77 -12.38 26.93
C ASP A 221 3.05 -11.62 27.34
N ALA A 222 3.29 -11.50 28.64
CA ALA A 222 4.47 -10.81 29.17
C ALA A 222 5.81 -11.48 28.81
N ASN A 223 5.80 -12.75 28.38
CA ASN A 223 6.99 -13.50 27.96
C ASN A 223 7.23 -13.40 26.44
N GLY A 224 6.35 -12.69 25.72
CA GLY A 224 6.37 -12.60 24.27
C GLY A 224 5.82 -13.86 23.60
N ASP A 225 5.10 -14.72 24.33
CA ASP A 225 4.46 -15.90 23.78
C ASP A 225 3.07 -15.55 23.26
N PRO A 226 2.69 -16.06 22.07
CA PRO A 226 1.43 -15.71 21.45
C PRO A 226 0.28 -16.30 22.27
N CYS A 227 -0.65 -15.45 22.74
CA CYS A 227 -1.82 -15.92 23.49
C CYS A 227 -2.62 -16.91 22.63
N GLU A 228 -3.15 -17.98 23.24
CA GLU A 228 -4.03 -18.91 22.52
C GLU A 228 -5.25 -18.15 21.99
N LEU A 229 -5.64 -18.44 20.74
CA LEU A 229 -6.93 -17.99 20.26
C LEU A 229 -7.97 -18.78 21.04
N ILE A 230 -8.65 -18.12 21.97
CA ILE A 230 -9.86 -18.68 22.58
C ILE A 230 -10.84 -18.84 21.42
N GLY A 231 -11.00 -20.09 20.96
CA GLY A 231 -11.92 -20.47 19.88
C GLY A 231 -13.37 -20.32 20.27
#